data_AF-A0A953WFX8-F1
#
_entry.id   AF-A0A953WFX8-F1
#
_cell.length_a   1.000
_cell.length_b   1.000
_cell.length_c   1.000
_cell.angle_alpha   90.00
_cell.angle_beta   90.00
_cell.angle_gamma   90.00
#
_symmetry.space_group_name_H-M   'P 1'
#
loop_
_entity.id
_entity.type
_entity.pdbx_description
1 polymer ?
#
loop_
_entity_poly.entity_id
_entity_poly.type
_entity_poly.pdbx_seq_one_letter_code
_entity_poly.pdbx_strand_id
1 'polypeptide(L)'
;MLESITAFDGIALAVVVISGIMGFARGFLRELATLGAFIGALAAAYYARVFFHDDLSALLPPNLAPWTADVILLIVAFIIVYVLIAWLGQRLSKNIHGAEGIGMFDHVAGAV
;
A
#
# COMPACT_ATOMS: atom_id res chain seq x y z
N MET A 1 -32.32 -8.20 38.03
CA MET A 1 -31.68 -7.12 37.25
C MET A 1 -30.86 -7.76 36.15
N LEU A 2 -31.54 -8.28 35.12
CA LEU A 2 -30.96 -8.63 33.84
C LEU A 2 -32.02 -8.17 32.85
N GLU A 3 -31.93 -6.89 32.48
CA GLU A 3 -32.79 -6.32 31.45
C GLU A 3 -32.56 -7.13 30.17
N SER A 4 -33.66 -7.57 29.57
CA SER A 4 -33.70 -8.34 28.34
C SER A 4 -32.82 -7.67 27.29
N ILE A 5 -31.81 -8.37 26.78
CA ILE A 5 -31.12 -7.97 25.54
C ILE A 5 -32.22 -7.76 24.50
N THR A 6 -32.38 -6.51 24.11
CA THR A 6 -33.37 -6.12 23.13
C THR A 6 -32.83 -6.47 21.73
N ALA A 7 -33.72 -6.61 20.75
CA ALA A 7 -33.29 -6.76 19.36
C ALA A 7 -32.38 -5.60 18.92
N PHE A 8 -32.56 -4.41 19.52
CA PHE A 8 -31.69 -3.26 19.33
C PHE A 8 -30.26 -3.51 19.83
N ASP A 9 -30.08 -4.06 21.04
CA ASP A 9 -28.75 -4.35 21.59
C ASP A 9 -27.99 -5.39 20.74
N GLY A 10 -28.71 -6.39 20.23
CA GLY A 10 -28.16 -7.39 19.31
C GLY A 10 -27.67 -6.78 17.99
N ILE A 11 -28.46 -5.88 17.40
CA ILE A 11 -28.08 -5.16 16.17
C ILE A 11 -26.90 -4.22 16.44
N ALA A 12 -26.94 -3.47 17.55
CA ALA A 12 -25.84 -2.57 17.94
C ALA A 12 -24.52 -3.33 18.10
N LEU A 13 -24.55 -4.49 18.77
CA LEU A 13 -23.38 -5.36 18.91
C LEU A 13 -22.86 -5.83 17.54
N ALA A 14 -23.74 -6.24 16.63
CA ALA A 14 -23.35 -6.67 15.29
C ALA A 14 -22.66 -5.53 14.50
N VAL A 15 -23.21 -4.30 14.56
CA VAL A 15 -22.62 -3.13 13.91
C VAL A 15 -21.24 -2.81 14.49
N VAL A 16 -21.09 -2.85 15.82
CA VAL A 16 -19.80 -2.61 16.49
C VAL A 16 -18.76 -3.64 16.07
N VAL A 17 -19.12 -4.92 16.05
CA VAL A 17 -18.21 -6.01 15.67
C VAL A 17 -17.77 -5.87 14.21
N ILE A 18 -18.71 -5.67 13.29
CA ILE A 18 -18.41 -5.49 11.86
C ILE A 18 -17.53 -4.24 11.66
N SER A 19 -17.83 -3.14 12.34
CA SER A 19 -17.05 -1.90 12.26
C SER A 19 -15.62 -2.11 12.77
N GLY A 20 -15.46 -2.85 13.87
CA GLY A 20 -14.16 -3.22 14.42
C GLY A 20 -13.33 -4.05 13.44
N ILE A 21 -13.93 -5.08 12.85
CA ILE A 21 -13.26 -5.93 11.84
C ILE A 21 -12.84 -5.10 10.62
N MET A 22 -13.73 -4.24 10.13
CA MET A 22 -13.44 -3.38 8.97
C MET A 22 -12.31 -2.37 9.28
N GLY A 23 -12.28 -1.81 10.50
CA GLY A 23 -11.18 -0.95 10.95
C GLY A 23 -9.85 -1.69 11.00
N PHE A 24 -9.85 -2.89 11.59
CA PHE A 24 -8.67 -3.76 11.68
C PHE A 24 -8.17 -4.18 10.30
N ALA A 25 -9.05 -4.67 9.42
CA ALA A 25 -8.70 -5.12 8.08
C ALA A 25 -8.06 -4.00 7.25
N ARG A 26 -8.59 -2.76 7.33
CA ARG A 26 -7.98 -1.60 6.66
C ARG A 26 -6.59 -1.27 7.17
N GLY A 27 -6.38 -1.31 8.49
CA GLY A 27 -5.06 -1.12 9.10
C GLY A 27 -4.07 -2.19 8.66
N PHE A 28 -4.47 -3.45 8.75
CA PHE A 28 -3.64 -4.60 8.38
C PHE A 28 -3.28 -4.60 6.89
N LEU A 29 -4.24 -4.35 5.99
CA LEU A 29 -3.97 -4.27 4.55
C LEU A 29 -2.99 -3.14 4.21
N ARG A 30 -3.07 -2.00 4.93
CA ARG A 30 -2.11 -0.91 4.78
C ARG A 30 -0.70 -1.35 5.18
N GLU A 31 -0.56 -2.04 6.31
CA GLU A 31 0.73 -2.54 6.77
C GLU A 31 1.31 -3.58 5.81
N LEU A 32 0.50 -4.55 5.36
CA LEU A 32 0.91 -5.53 4.36
C LEU A 32 1.34 -4.89 3.05
N ALA A 33 0.63 -3.87 2.57
CA ALA A 33 1.01 -3.14 1.37
C ALA A 33 2.38 -2.46 1.53
N THR A 34 2.64 -1.84 2.69
CA THR A 34 3.95 -1.23 2.96
C THR A 34 5.07 -2.26 3.08
N LEU A 35 4.81 -3.41 3.69
CA LEU A 35 5.78 -4.51 3.77
C LEU A 35 6.05 -5.12 2.40
N GLY A 36 5.01 -5.34 1.58
CA GLY A 36 5.15 -5.82 0.21
C GLY A 36 5.96 -4.87 -0.67
N ALA A 37 5.71 -3.55 -0.56
CA ALA A 37 6.51 -2.54 -1.25
C ALA A 37 7.98 -2.57 -0.81
N PHE A 38 8.23 -2.73 0.49
CA PHE A 38 9.57 -2.81 1.04
C PHE A 38 10.34 -4.04 0.55
N ILE A 39 9.71 -5.22 0.58
CA ILE A 39 10.29 -6.47 0.08
C ILE A 39 10.56 -6.37 -1.43
N GLY A 40 9.61 -5.85 -2.20
CA GLY A 40 9.78 -5.65 -3.65
C GLY A 40 10.93 -4.70 -3.98
N ALA A 41 11.08 -3.63 -3.21
CA ALA A 41 12.18 -2.69 -3.36
C ALA A 41 13.54 -3.29 -2.99
N LEU A 42 13.62 -4.10 -1.93
CA LEU A 42 14.85 -4.84 -1.59
C LEU A 42 15.24 -5.85 -2.66
N ALA A 43 14.26 -6.59 -3.19
CA ALA A 43 14.50 -7.53 -4.29
C ALA A 43 15.03 -6.80 -5.52
N ALA A 44 14.43 -5.66 -5.87
CA ALA A 44 14.90 -4.84 -6.98
C ALA A 44 16.31 -4.29 -6.77
N ALA A 45 16.63 -3.81 -5.56
CA ALA A 45 17.99 -3.37 -5.21
C ALA A 45 19.03 -4.48 -5.35
N TYR A 46 18.69 -5.69 -4.90
CA TYR A 46 19.55 -6.86 -5.05
C TYR A 46 19.79 -7.20 -6.53
N TYR A 47 18.73 -7.28 -7.33
CA TYR A 47 18.87 -7.56 -8.76
C TYR A 47 19.55 -6.42 -9.52
N ALA A 48 19.32 -5.17 -9.14
CA ALA A 48 20.01 -4.03 -9.73
C ALA A 48 21.52 -4.13 -9.54
N ARG A 49 21.97 -4.54 -8.36
CA ARG A 49 23.37 -4.86 -8.11
C ARG A 49 23.87 -5.99 -9.01
N VAL A 50 23.14 -7.10 -9.09
CA VAL A 50 23.56 -8.27 -9.89
C VAL A 50 23.73 -7.95 -11.38
N PHE A 51 22.84 -7.12 -11.95
CA PHE A 51 22.83 -6.85 -13.39
C PHE A 51 23.59 -5.59 -13.80
N PHE A 52 23.61 -4.54 -12.97
CA PHE A 52 24.14 -3.23 -13.35
C PHE A 52 25.42 -2.82 -12.60
N HIS A 53 26.00 -3.69 -11.77
CA HIS A 53 27.25 -3.36 -11.05
C HIS A 53 28.40 -3.05 -12.01
N ASP A 54 28.63 -3.92 -13.00
CA ASP A 54 29.74 -3.75 -13.94
C ASP A 54 29.54 -2.50 -14.82
N ASP A 55 28.33 -2.31 -15.33
CA ASP A 55 27.98 -1.12 -16.12
C ASP A 55 28.16 0.18 -15.33
N LEU A 56 27.68 0.22 -14.09
CA LEU A 56 27.79 1.42 -13.25
C LEU A 56 29.23 1.65 -12.80
N SER A 57 29.97 0.60 -12.43
CA SER A 57 31.36 0.71 -12.01
C SER A 57 32.27 1.22 -13.12
N ALA A 58 31.99 0.86 -14.38
CA ALA A 58 32.72 1.38 -15.55
C ALA A 58 32.50 2.89 -15.79
N LEU A 59 31.36 3.43 -15.34
CA LEU A 59 31.05 4.86 -15.46
C LEU A 59 31.59 5.69 -14.28
N LEU A 60 31.97 5.03 -13.18
CA LEU A 60 32.43 5.71 -11.97
C LEU A 60 33.94 6.00 -12.03
N PRO A 61 34.38 7.16 -11.52
CA PRO A 61 35.80 7.48 -11.37
C PRO A 61 36.57 6.40 -10.58
N PRO A 62 37.78 6.01 -11.01
CA PRO A 62 38.56 4.92 -10.39
C PRO A 62 39.12 5.26 -8.99
N ASN A 63 39.04 6.52 -8.56
CA ASN A 63 39.47 6.96 -7.24
C ASN A 63 38.40 6.76 -6.15
N LEU A 64 37.21 6.28 -6.52
CA LEU A 64 36.13 6.01 -5.57
C LEU A 64 36.32 4.66 -4.87
N ALA A 65 35.64 4.50 -3.73
CA ALA A 65 35.68 3.26 -3.00
C ALA A 65 34.99 2.14 -3.80
N PRO A 66 35.47 0.88 -3.73
CA PRO A 66 34.89 -0.23 -4.50
C PRO A 66 33.40 -0.48 -4.26
N TRP A 67 32.89 -0.11 -3.07
CA TRP A 67 31.50 -0.29 -2.67
C TRP A 67 30.57 0.83 -3.15
N THR A 68 31.09 1.89 -3.77
CA THR A 68 30.27 3.06 -4.16
C THR A 68 29.20 2.69 -5.19
N ALA A 69 29.53 1.86 -6.19
CA ALA A 69 28.55 1.37 -7.17
C ALA A 69 27.42 0.59 -6.50
N ASP A 70 27.77 -0.31 -5.56
CA ASP A 70 26.82 -1.13 -4.82
C ASP A 70 25.83 -0.29 -4.02
N VAL A 71 26.32 0.74 -3.32
CA VAL A 71 25.48 1.63 -2.52
C VAL A 71 24.56 2.49 -3.40
N ILE A 72 25.07 2.99 -4.54
CA ILE A 72 24.24 3.75 -5.48
C ILE A 72 23.12 2.87 -6.03
N LEU A 73 23.44 1.66 -6.50
CA LEU A 73 22.44 0.73 -7.04
C LEU A 73 21.41 0.36 -5.98
N LEU A 74 21.86 0.08 -4.76
CA LEU A 74 20.97 -0.24 -3.65
C LEU A 74 19.99 0.89 -3.38
N ILE A 75 20.49 2.12 -3.16
CA ILE A 75 19.65 3.25 -2.77
C ILE A 75 18.70 3.65 -3.93
N VAL A 76 19.24 3.78 -5.14
CA VAL A 76 18.48 4.28 -6.29
C VAL A 76 17.40 3.27 -6.69
N ALA A 77 17.75 1.99 -6.87
CA ALA A 77 16.78 0.98 -7.27
C ALA A 77 15.73 0.76 -6.18
N PHE A 78 16.12 0.76 -4.90
CA PHE A 78 15.18 0.65 -3.78
C PHE A 78 14.17 1.79 -3.81
N ILE A 79 14.62 3.05 -3.89
CA ILE A 79 13.72 4.21 -3.85
C ILE A 79 12.79 4.21 -5.06
N ILE A 80 13.31 3.98 -6.27
CA ILE A 80 12.49 3.97 -7.49
C ILE A 80 11.40 2.91 -7.37
N VAL A 81 11.74 1.68 -7.04
CA VAL A 81 10.76 0.58 -6.99
C VAL A 81 9.80 0.73 -5.81
N TYR A 82 10.28 1.17 -4.64
CA TYR A 82 9.42 1.43 -3.49
C TYR A 82 8.33 2.46 -3.83
N VAL A 83 8.74 3.59 -4.44
CA VAL A 83 7.81 4.65 -4.84
C VAL A 83 6.85 4.14 -5.91
N LEU A 84 7.32 3.37 -6.89
CA LEU A 84 6.46 2.79 -7.93
C LEU A 84 5.40 1.85 -7.35
N ILE A 85 5.78 0.94 -6.45
CA ILE A 85 4.83 0.01 -5.82
C ILE A 85 3.85 0.78 -4.93
N ALA A 86 4.33 1.73 -4.11
CA ALA A 86 3.48 2.54 -3.26
C ALA A 86 2.46 3.35 -4.08
N TRP A 87 2.90 3.97 -5.17
CA TRP A 87 2.05 4.72 -6.10
C TRP A 87 1.02 3.83 -6.79
N LEU A 88 1.43 2.64 -7.26
CA LEU A 88 0.53 1.67 -7.88
C LEU A 88 -0.54 1.20 -6.89
N GLY A 89 -0.16 0.90 -5.65
CA GLY A 89 -1.07 0.53 -4.57
C GLY A 89 -2.10 1.62 -4.28
N GLN A 90 -1.68 2.88 -4.24
CA GLN A 90 -2.59 4.02 -4.09
C GLN A 90 -3.58 4.15 -5.26
N ARG A 91 -3.14 3.88 -6.50
CA ARG A 91 -3.98 4.00 -7.69
C ARG A 91 -5.03 2.89 -7.78
N LEU A 92 -4.65 1.66 -7.41
CA LEU A 92 -5.58 0.53 -7.28
C LEU A 92 -6.69 0.82 -6.25
N SER A 93 -6.32 1.38 -5.09
CA SER A 93 -7.28 1.75 -4.05
C SER A 93 -8.31 2.80 -4.53
N LYS A 94 -7.88 3.77 -5.35
CA LYS A 94 -8.77 4.81 -5.90
C LYS A 94 -9.76 4.27 -6.93
N ASN A 95 -9.36 3.28 -7.73
CA ASN A 95 -10.23 2.73 -8.77
C ASN A 95 -11.36 1.85 -8.22
N ILE A 96 -11.18 1.23 -7.04
CA ILE A 96 -12.20 0.37 -6.42
C ILE A 96 -13.34 1.20 -5.80
N HIS A 97 -13.06 2.41 -5.31
CA HIS A 97 -14.09 3.31 -4.79
C HIS A 97 -14.87 4.07 -5.89
N GLY A 98 -14.49 3.93 -7.16
CA GLY A 98 -15.19 4.55 -8.30
C GLY A 98 -16.46 3.82 -8.76
N ALA A 99 -16.81 2.69 -8.13
CA ALA A 99 -18.00 1.90 -8.45
C ALA A 99 -19.18 2.13 -7.47
N GLU A 100 -19.04 3.05 -6.51
CA GLU A 100 -20.18 3.55 -5.74
C GLU A 100 -20.85 4.68 -6.52
N GLY A 101 -21.59 4.27 -7.56
CA GLY A 101 -22.56 5.11 -8.27
C GLY A 101 -23.74 5.46 -7.36
N ILE A 102 -23.50 6.21 -6.30
CA ILE A 102 -24.51 6.85 -5.46
C ILE A 102 -24.35 8.35 -5.70
N GLY A 103 -25.13 8.88 -6.64
CA GLY A 103 -25.01 10.30 -6.96
C GLY A 103 -25.91 10.80 -8.09
N MET A 104 -26.45 9.92 -8.94
CA MET A 104 -27.47 10.35 -9.92
C MET A 104 -28.89 10.05 -9.42
N PHE A 105 -29.13 8.87 -8.87
CA PHE A 105 -30.46 8.46 -8.41
C PHE A 105 -30.90 9.16 -7.11
N ASP A 106 -29.99 9.41 -6.16
CA ASP A 106 -30.29 10.18 -4.94
C ASP A 106 -30.63 11.65 -5.22
N HIS A 107 -29.97 12.26 -6.21
CA HIS A 107 -30.26 13.63 -6.62
C HIS A 107 -31.59 13.78 -7.36
N VAL A 108 -32.09 12.73 -8.02
CA VAL A 108 -33.41 12.73 -8.68
C VAL A 108 -34.53 12.37 -7.70
N ALA A 109 -34.28 11.44 -6.77
CA ALA A 109 -35.26 11.07 -5.74
C ALA A 109 -35.45 12.15 -4.67
N GLY A 110 -34.43 12.96 -4.37
CA GLY A 110 -34.53 14.10 -3.46
C GLY A 110 -35.16 15.36 -4.06
N ALA A 111 -35.50 15.35 -5.36
CA ALA A 111 -36.12 16.47 -6.08
C ALA A 111 -37.64 16.33 -6.28
N VAL A 112 -38.27 15.30 -5.70
CA VAL A 112 -39.72 15.06 -5.75
C VAL A 112 -40.29 15.00 -4.33
#